data_AF-A0A2N2J3H2-F1
#
_entry.id   AF-A0A2N2J3H2-F1
#
_cell.length_a   1.000
_cell.length_b   1.000
_cell.length_c   1.000
_cell.angle_alpha   90.00
_cell.angle_beta   90.00
_cell.angle_gamma   90.00
#
_symmetry.space_group_name_H-M   'P 1'
#
loop_
_entity.id
_entity.type
_entity.pdbx_description
1 polymer ?
#
loop_
_entity_poly.entity_id
_entity_poly.type
_entity_poly.pdbx_seq_one_letter_code
_entity_poly.pdbx_strand_id
1 'polypeptide(L)'
;MPPFEGSKTPELTLEITGVDREGMEKLLELPAEEYKTRSGIIITNQNFDFSTYIDGLRQWTDYAGVGRIMLDYDKGSAVSMLCSEAMLPTYQKYLFADYPLDKLLTSRGIFSMHASCASVGGKGIAFTGNSGAGKSTAAFALMQKGMPILTDEKLFIFKEAGYSAGSISDIIKVRYDVISRFFAKPGSCPEYDVIAGEHYLKLGGSKASAWQNRAPLKVLCMLEQTGLPKTEVRAINPIKLAGGLFPVTITAVSPQFRAAKFDFIMEMVENIECRLVKFGTDMDDFAAKIEELAETI
;
A
#
# COMPACT_ATOMS: atom_id res chain seq x y z
N MET A 1 14.19 -19.67 17.77
CA MET A 1 12.85 -20.11 18.24
C MET A 1 12.33 -21.18 17.29
N PRO A 2 12.15 -22.44 17.72
CA PRO A 2 11.35 -23.41 16.98
C PRO A 2 10.02 -23.69 17.70
N PRO A 3 8.98 -24.23 17.04
CA PRO A 3 8.49 -24.03 15.67
C PRO A 3 7.04 -23.47 15.67
N PHE A 4 6.54 -22.90 14.56
CA PHE A 4 5.09 -22.84 14.34
C PHE A 4 4.67 -24.11 13.60
N GLU A 5 4.32 -25.15 14.36
CA GLU A 5 3.48 -26.25 13.85
C GLU A 5 2.04 -25.76 13.76
N GLY A 6 1.74 -25.03 12.68
CA GLY A 6 0.39 -24.75 12.23
C GLY A 6 0.21 -25.36 10.84
N SER A 7 -0.96 -25.92 10.56
CA SER A 7 -1.45 -26.32 9.23
C SER A 7 -0.59 -25.78 8.06
N LYS A 8 0.01 -26.67 7.26
CA LYS A 8 0.77 -26.31 6.04
C LYS A 8 -0.07 -25.55 5.00
N THR A 9 -1.38 -25.45 5.20
CA THR A 9 -2.29 -24.69 4.36
C THR A 9 -2.29 -23.21 4.77
N PRO A 10 -1.98 -22.28 3.86
CA PRO A 10 -2.03 -20.85 4.16
C PRO A 10 -3.47 -20.39 4.48
N GLU A 11 -3.60 -19.42 5.38
CA GLU A 11 -4.89 -18.86 5.84
C GLU A 11 -5.61 -18.05 4.75
N LEU A 12 -4.84 -17.55 3.79
CA LEU A 12 -5.30 -16.81 2.60
C LEU A 12 -4.54 -17.32 1.37
N THR A 13 -5.21 -17.45 0.23
CA THR A 13 -4.58 -17.85 -1.03
C THR A 13 -4.89 -16.86 -2.15
N LEU A 14 -3.90 -16.61 -3.00
CA LEU A 14 -4.07 -15.89 -4.25
C LEU A 14 -3.34 -16.68 -5.34
N GLU A 15 -4.09 -17.18 -6.31
CA GLU A 15 -3.55 -17.81 -7.50
C GLU A 15 -3.59 -16.82 -8.67
N ILE A 16 -2.49 -16.71 -9.42
CA ILE A 16 -2.39 -15.86 -10.60
C ILE A 16 -1.88 -16.70 -11.75
N THR A 17 -2.68 -16.82 -12.80
CA THR A 17 -2.38 -17.71 -13.94
C THR A 17 -2.68 -17.02 -15.26
N GLY A 18 -1.80 -17.23 -16.25
CA GLY A 18 -2.05 -16.83 -17.64
C GLY A 18 -2.91 -17.87 -18.36
N VAL A 19 -3.97 -17.43 -19.03
CA VAL A 19 -4.91 -18.29 -19.77
C VAL A 19 -5.31 -17.63 -21.08
N ASP A 20 -5.88 -18.37 -22.03
CA ASP A 20 -6.56 -17.74 -23.16
C ASP A 20 -8.00 -17.36 -22.78
N ARG A 21 -8.68 -16.62 -23.65
CA ARG A 21 -10.06 -16.15 -23.38
C ARG A 21 -11.04 -17.30 -23.22
N GLU A 22 -10.92 -18.34 -24.04
CA GLU A 22 -11.81 -19.50 -23.96
C GLU A 22 -11.61 -20.28 -22.65
N GLY A 23 -10.37 -20.44 -22.22
CA GLY A 23 -9.99 -21.03 -20.95
C GLY A 23 -10.50 -20.20 -19.77
N MET A 24 -10.39 -18.88 -19.81
CA MET A 24 -10.95 -18.00 -18.77
C MET A 24 -12.46 -18.17 -18.63
N GLU A 25 -13.21 -18.19 -19.73
CA GLU A 25 -14.67 -18.38 -19.68
C GLU A 25 -15.05 -19.75 -19.13
N LYS A 26 -14.30 -20.81 -19.46
CA LYS A 26 -14.56 -22.17 -18.95
C LYS A 26 -14.17 -22.37 -17.49
N LEU A 27 -13.06 -21.76 -17.06
CA LEU A 27 -12.50 -21.97 -15.71
C LEU A 27 -13.10 -21.02 -14.69
N LEU A 28 -13.58 -19.86 -15.12
CA LEU A 28 -14.10 -18.82 -14.24
C LEU A 28 -15.30 -18.10 -14.85
N GLU A 29 -16.41 -18.81 -14.93
CA GLU A 29 -17.70 -18.29 -15.43
C GLU A 29 -18.17 -17.08 -14.61
N LEU A 30 -18.80 -16.12 -15.31
CA LEU A 30 -19.42 -14.98 -14.67
C LEU A 30 -20.80 -15.32 -14.09
N PRO A 31 -21.17 -14.70 -12.95
CA PRO A 31 -22.54 -14.72 -12.49
C PRO A 31 -23.51 -14.09 -13.51
N ALA A 32 -24.81 -14.37 -13.34
CA ALA A 32 -25.85 -13.74 -14.14
C ALA A 32 -25.86 -12.20 -13.95
N GLU A 33 -26.38 -11.46 -14.95
CA GLU A 33 -26.40 -9.98 -14.94
C GLU A 33 -27.12 -9.37 -13.73
N GLU A 34 -28.05 -10.08 -13.11
CA GLU A 34 -28.72 -9.64 -11.87
C GLU A 34 -27.77 -9.45 -10.68
N TYR A 35 -26.62 -10.13 -10.68
CA TYR A 35 -25.57 -10.01 -9.68
C TYR A 35 -24.57 -8.89 -9.97
N LYS A 36 -24.72 -8.17 -11.10
CA LYS A 36 -23.83 -7.07 -11.49
C LYS A 36 -24.07 -5.86 -10.60
N THR A 37 -23.02 -5.42 -9.90
CA THR A 37 -23.13 -4.31 -8.95
C THR A 37 -22.48 -3.03 -9.46
N ARG A 38 -21.54 -3.13 -10.40
CA ARG A 38 -20.81 -1.97 -10.92
C ARG A 38 -20.24 -2.24 -12.30
N SER A 39 -20.13 -1.21 -13.13
CA SER A 39 -19.27 -1.20 -14.31
C SER A 39 -18.60 0.16 -14.48
N GLY A 40 -17.61 0.23 -15.36
CA GLY A 40 -16.92 1.47 -15.72
C GLY A 40 -15.73 1.21 -16.62
N ILE A 41 -14.87 2.21 -16.74
CA ILE A 41 -13.64 2.12 -17.52
C ILE A 41 -12.46 2.15 -16.55
N ILE A 42 -11.55 1.19 -16.67
CA ILE A 42 -10.25 1.23 -16.02
C ILE A 42 -9.26 1.94 -16.94
N ILE A 43 -8.56 2.93 -16.38
CA ILE A 43 -7.55 3.70 -17.12
C ILE A 43 -6.20 3.05 -16.84
N THR A 44 -5.60 2.48 -17.88
CA THR A 44 -4.23 1.93 -17.83
C THR A 44 -3.43 2.46 -19.02
N ASN A 45 -2.36 1.78 -19.44
CA ASN A 45 -1.71 2.10 -20.72
C ASN A 45 -2.66 1.90 -21.91
N GLN A 46 -3.73 1.12 -21.73
CA GLN A 46 -4.89 1.06 -22.61
C GLN A 46 -6.16 1.07 -21.75
N ASN A 47 -7.22 1.72 -22.21
CA ASN A 47 -8.48 1.75 -21.47
C ASN A 47 -9.26 0.46 -21.69
N PHE A 48 -9.82 -0.10 -20.63
CA PHE A 48 -10.65 -1.30 -20.70
C PHE A 48 -11.96 -1.09 -19.94
N ASP A 49 -13.03 -1.67 -20.43
CA ASP A 49 -14.26 -1.77 -19.64
C ASP A 49 -14.03 -2.78 -18.50
N PHE A 50 -14.66 -2.53 -17.36
CA PHE A 50 -14.75 -3.50 -16.29
C PHE A 50 -16.19 -3.65 -15.80
N SER A 51 -16.50 -4.84 -15.30
CA SER A 51 -17.74 -5.15 -14.60
C SER A 51 -17.45 -5.92 -13.32
N THR A 52 -18.15 -5.58 -12.24
CA THR A 52 -18.08 -6.27 -10.96
C THR A 52 -19.41 -6.94 -10.66
N TYR A 53 -19.35 -8.19 -10.23
CA TYR A 53 -20.49 -9.01 -9.82
C TYR A 53 -20.29 -9.47 -8.38
N ILE A 54 -21.37 -9.50 -7.59
CA ILE A 54 -21.33 -9.99 -6.20
C ILE A 54 -22.47 -10.98 -6.02
N ASP A 55 -22.12 -12.21 -5.62
CA ASP A 55 -23.06 -13.24 -5.21
C ASP A 55 -22.64 -13.79 -3.84
N GLY A 56 -23.42 -13.45 -2.81
CA GLY A 56 -23.10 -13.78 -1.42
C GLY A 56 -21.72 -13.27 -0.98
N LEU A 57 -20.85 -14.19 -0.59
CA LEU A 57 -19.47 -13.92 -0.15
C LEU A 57 -18.44 -14.01 -1.29
N ARG A 58 -18.90 -14.04 -2.53
CA ARG A 58 -18.03 -14.03 -3.71
C ARG A 58 -18.16 -12.76 -4.51
N GLN A 59 -17.04 -12.29 -5.05
CA GLN A 59 -16.98 -11.14 -5.93
C GLN A 59 -16.17 -11.47 -7.18
N TRP A 60 -16.71 -11.15 -8.34
CA TRP A 60 -16.01 -11.23 -9.62
C TRP A 60 -15.73 -9.83 -10.14
N THR A 61 -14.57 -9.63 -10.74
CA THR A 61 -14.26 -8.44 -11.55
C THR A 61 -13.75 -8.92 -12.90
N ASP A 62 -14.47 -8.58 -13.97
CA ASP A 62 -14.08 -8.85 -15.34
C ASP A 62 -13.55 -7.57 -15.99
N TYR A 63 -12.44 -7.67 -16.71
CA TYR A 63 -11.83 -6.57 -17.46
C TYR A 63 -11.99 -6.76 -18.98
N ALA A 64 -13.22 -7.08 -19.42
CA ALA A 64 -13.61 -7.18 -20.82
C ALA A 64 -12.67 -8.08 -21.65
N GLY A 65 -12.32 -9.25 -21.12
CA GLY A 65 -11.47 -10.23 -21.79
C GLY A 65 -9.96 -9.93 -21.76
N VAL A 66 -9.50 -8.95 -20.97
CA VAL A 66 -8.09 -8.78 -20.58
C VAL A 66 -7.71 -9.71 -19.43
N GLY A 67 -8.65 -9.94 -18.52
CA GLY A 67 -8.50 -10.86 -17.41
C GLY A 67 -9.70 -10.78 -16.47
N ARG A 68 -9.75 -11.70 -15.52
CA ARG A 68 -10.85 -11.84 -14.56
C ARG A 68 -10.31 -12.22 -13.20
N ILE A 69 -10.94 -11.67 -12.17
CA ILE A 69 -10.63 -11.95 -10.77
C ILE A 69 -11.88 -12.52 -10.12
N MET A 70 -11.75 -13.57 -9.33
CA MET A 70 -12.78 -14.03 -8.40
C MET A 70 -12.21 -14.08 -6.99
N LEU A 71 -12.93 -13.46 -6.06
CA LEU A 71 -12.67 -13.46 -4.63
C LEU A 71 -13.72 -14.32 -3.95
N ASP A 72 -13.31 -15.25 -3.11
CA ASP A 72 -14.16 -16.02 -2.20
C ASP A 72 -13.77 -15.66 -0.76
N TYR A 73 -14.56 -14.78 -0.14
CA TYR A 73 -14.27 -14.26 1.20
C TYR A 73 -14.47 -15.31 2.29
N ASP A 74 -15.33 -16.30 2.06
CA ASP A 74 -15.58 -17.41 2.99
C ASP A 74 -14.33 -18.31 3.07
N LYS A 75 -13.77 -18.65 1.91
CA LYS A 75 -12.54 -19.45 1.82
C LYS A 75 -11.26 -18.65 2.05
N GLY A 76 -11.32 -17.33 1.98
CA GLY A 76 -10.14 -16.47 2.00
C GLY A 76 -9.25 -16.67 0.78
N SER A 77 -9.84 -16.95 -0.38
CA SER A 77 -9.11 -17.27 -1.60
C SER A 77 -9.43 -16.32 -2.74
N ALA A 78 -8.46 -16.05 -3.59
CA ALA A 78 -8.62 -15.31 -4.83
C ALA A 78 -8.00 -16.08 -6.00
N VAL A 79 -8.65 -15.99 -7.15
CA VAL A 79 -8.13 -16.49 -8.43
C VAL A 79 -8.11 -15.33 -9.40
N SER A 80 -6.94 -15.02 -9.95
CA SER A 80 -6.72 -14.00 -10.96
C SER A 80 -6.25 -14.67 -12.26
N MET A 81 -7.02 -14.49 -13.33
CA MET A 81 -6.70 -15.00 -14.66
C MET A 81 -6.35 -13.82 -15.57
N LEU A 82 -5.19 -13.89 -16.22
CA LEU A 82 -4.74 -12.89 -17.19
C LEU A 82 -4.78 -13.48 -18.59
N CYS A 83 -5.44 -12.77 -19.52
CA CYS A 83 -5.61 -13.20 -20.91
C CYS A 83 -4.66 -12.51 -21.89
N SER A 84 -4.11 -11.35 -21.52
CA SER A 84 -3.32 -10.52 -22.43
C SER A 84 -2.15 -9.86 -21.72
N GLU A 85 -0.99 -9.87 -22.37
CA GLU A 85 0.21 -9.12 -21.95
C GLU A 85 0.21 -7.67 -22.46
N ALA A 86 -0.85 -7.21 -23.14
CA ALA A 86 -0.91 -5.83 -23.65
C ALA A 86 -0.91 -4.76 -22.54
N MET A 87 -1.15 -5.18 -21.30
CA MET A 87 -1.09 -4.32 -20.11
C MET A 87 0.33 -4.26 -19.55
N LEU A 88 0.81 -3.06 -19.19
CA LEU A 88 2.14 -2.95 -18.58
C LEU A 88 2.22 -3.73 -17.26
N PRO A 89 3.40 -4.28 -16.89
CA PRO A 89 3.58 -5.09 -15.68
C PRO A 89 3.05 -4.45 -14.40
N THR A 90 3.21 -3.12 -14.26
CA THR A 90 2.70 -2.35 -13.12
C THR A 90 1.19 -2.46 -12.97
N TYR A 91 0.44 -2.30 -14.07
CA TYR A 91 -1.02 -2.41 -14.05
C TYR A 91 -1.47 -3.85 -13.84
N GLN A 92 -0.76 -4.83 -14.42
CA GLN A 92 -1.04 -6.24 -14.15
C GLN A 92 -0.90 -6.55 -12.66
N LYS A 93 0.19 -6.11 -12.02
CA LYS A 93 0.41 -6.25 -10.59
C LYS A 93 -0.69 -5.57 -9.78
N TYR A 94 -1.03 -4.32 -10.08
CA TYR A 94 -2.05 -3.59 -9.32
C TYR A 94 -3.42 -4.23 -9.39
N LEU A 95 -3.85 -4.65 -10.59
CA LEU A 95 -5.18 -5.21 -10.78
C LEU A 95 -5.27 -6.67 -10.32
N PHE A 96 -4.31 -7.51 -10.71
CA PHE A 96 -4.42 -8.96 -10.53
C PHE A 96 -3.70 -9.51 -9.31
N ALA A 97 -2.83 -8.71 -8.66
CA ALA A 97 -2.15 -9.10 -7.42
C ALA A 97 -2.56 -8.22 -6.23
N ASP A 98 -2.30 -6.92 -6.29
CA ASP A 98 -2.45 -6.04 -5.11
C ASP A 98 -3.91 -5.80 -4.75
N TYR A 99 -4.79 -5.67 -5.74
CA TYR A 99 -6.22 -5.52 -5.51
C TYR A 99 -6.86 -6.74 -4.82
N PRO A 100 -6.73 -7.99 -5.31
CA PRO A 100 -7.32 -9.13 -4.63
C PRO A 100 -6.69 -9.36 -3.25
N LEU A 101 -5.37 -9.17 -3.11
CA LEU A 101 -4.70 -9.30 -1.81
C LEU A 101 -5.22 -8.28 -0.80
N ASP A 102 -5.40 -7.02 -1.20
CA ASP A 102 -6.02 -5.99 -0.35
C ASP A 102 -7.44 -6.37 0.10
N LYS A 103 -8.24 -6.97 -0.79
CA LYS A 103 -9.58 -7.43 -0.45
C LYS A 103 -9.57 -8.58 0.55
N LEU A 104 -8.71 -9.56 0.36
CA LEU A 104 -8.56 -10.70 1.28
C LEU A 104 -8.02 -10.27 2.66
N LEU A 105 -7.04 -9.36 2.68
CA LEU A 105 -6.54 -8.78 3.94
C LEU A 105 -7.63 -7.99 4.66
N THR A 106 -8.38 -7.16 3.92
CA THR A 106 -9.51 -6.38 4.46
C THR A 106 -10.58 -7.28 5.06
N SER A 107 -10.89 -8.43 4.43
CA SER A 107 -11.88 -9.37 4.98
C SER A 107 -11.40 -10.08 6.26
N ARG A 108 -10.10 -9.99 6.58
CA ARG A 108 -9.51 -10.48 7.83
C ARG A 108 -9.19 -9.35 8.82
N GLY A 109 -9.75 -8.15 8.61
CA GLY A 109 -9.57 -7.01 9.51
C GLY A 109 -8.18 -6.36 9.42
N ILE A 110 -7.40 -6.66 8.37
CA ILE A 110 -6.12 -6.02 8.08
C ILE A 110 -6.37 -4.92 7.06
N PHE A 111 -6.24 -3.66 7.49
CA PHE A 111 -6.60 -2.51 6.67
C PHE A 111 -5.37 -1.75 6.20
N SER A 112 -5.44 -1.20 4.98
CA SER A 112 -4.40 -0.31 4.47
C SER A 112 -4.70 1.17 4.75
N MET A 113 -3.69 2.00 4.94
CA MET A 113 -3.81 3.47 4.90
C MET A 113 -2.96 4.06 3.78
N HIS A 114 -3.36 5.25 3.32
CA HIS A 114 -2.51 6.03 2.43
C HIS A 114 -1.44 6.76 3.26
N ALA A 115 -0.30 6.10 3.44
CA ALA A 115 0.84 6.65 4.17
C ALA A 115 2.15 6.05 3.62
N SER A 116 3.22 6.82 3.74
CA SER A 116 4.57 6.29 3.56
C SER A 116 5.12 5.82 4.91
N CYS A 117 5.99 4.82 4.95
CA CYS A 117 6.54 4.33 6.22
C CYS A 117 8.00 3.95 6.07
N ALA A 118 8.81 4.35 7.04
CA ALA A 118 10.21 3.95 7.18
C ALA A 118 10.44 3.21 8.51
N SER A 119 11.46 2.36 8.54
CA SER A 119 11.95 1.64 9.70
C SER A 119 13.16 2.39 10.26
N VAL A 120 12.99 3.05 11.40
CA VAL A 120 14.01 3.86 12.06
C VAL A 120 14.30 3.25 13.42
N GLY A 121 15.54 2.80 13.66
CA GLY A 121 15.87 2.05 14.86
C GLY A 121 15.03 0.77 15.06
N GLY A 122 14.57 0.16 13.96
CA GLY A 122 13.67 -1.00 13.98
C GLY A 122 12.20 -0.68 14.30
N LYS A 123 11.82 0.61 14.34
CA LYS A 123 10.46 1.08 14.61
C LYS A 123 9.86 1.67 13.33
N GLY A 124 8.63 1.30 13.02
CA GLY A 124 7.85 1.86 11.94
C GLY A 124 7.38 3.27 12.27
N ILE A 125 7.82 4.23 11.46
CA ILE A 125 7.42 5.64 11.50
C ILE A 125 6.62 5.91 10.23
N ALA A 126 5.31 6.09 10.38
CA ALA A 126 4.41 6.34 9.27
C ALA A 126 4.18 7.84 9.06
N PHE A 127 4.19 8.28 7.81
CA PHE A 127 3.97 9.66 7.39
C PHE A 127 2.66 9.78 6.62
N THR A 128 1.75 10.59 7.15
CA THR A 128 0.46 10.91 6.54
C THR A 128 0.33 12.42 6.30
N GLY A 129 -0.72 12.81 5.59
CA GLY A 129 -1.01 14.20 5.23
C GLY A 129 -1.60 14.29 3.82
N ASN A 130 -2.05 15.49 3.47
CA ASN A 130 -2.67 15.78 2.17
C ASN A 130 -1.73 15.44 0.99
N SER A 131 -2.32 15.39 -0.21
CA SER A 131 -1.52 15.31 -1.43
C SER A 131 -0.50 16.46 -1.47
N GLY A 132 0.74 16.16 -1.84
CA GLY A 132 1.82 17.15 -1.84
C GLY A 132 2.46 17.44 -0.48
N ALA A 133 1.99 16.88 0.65
CA ALA A 133 2.58 17.14 1.98
C ALA A 133 4.03 16.62 2.15
N GLY A 134 4.54 15.82 1.21
CA GLY A 134 5.91 15.30 1.22
C GLY A 134 6.09 13.91 1.81
N LYS A 135 5.04 13.08 1.89
CA LYS A 135 5.08 11.72 2.47
C LYS A 135 6.17 10.83 1.84
N SER A 136 6.14 10.70 0.51
CA SER A 136 7.16 9.92 -0.22
C SER A 136 8.54 10.54 -0.08
N THR A 137 8.64 11.88 -0.15
CA THR A 137 9.90 12.62 0.06
C THR A 137 10.52 12.35 1.43
N ALA A 138 9.72 12.33 2.50
CA ALA A 138 10.15 12.00 3.85
C ALA A 138 10.68 10.56 3.93
N ALA A 139 9.95 9.59 3.38
CA ALA A 139 10.41 8.20 3.33
C ALA A 139 11.73 8.05 2.54
N PHE A 140 11.84 8.68 1.37
CA PHE A 140 13.06 8.60 0.55
C PHE A 140 14.27 9.31 1.19
N ALA A 141 14.05 10.41 1.93
CA ALA A 141 15.10 11.06 2.70
C ALA A 141 15.68 10.14 3.78
N LEU A 142 14.82 9.40 4.50
CA LEU A 142 15.27 8.43 5.50
C LEU A 142 16.00 7.25 4.83
N MET A 143 15.50 6.78 3.69
CA MET A 143 16.16 5.73 2.90
C MET A 143 17.58 6.11 2.48
N GLN A 144 17.80 7.36 2.05
CA GLN A 144 19.15 7.85 1.72
C GLN A 144 20.11 7.83 2.91
N LYS A 145 19.59 7.92 4.13
CA LYS A 145 20.36 7.79 5.37
C LYS A 145 20.51 6.35 5.85
N GLY A 146 20.07 5.38 5.06
CA GLY A 146 20.21 3.95 5.34
C GLY A 146 19.07 3.34 6.17
N MET A 147 18.00 4.10 6.42
CA MET A 147 16.81 3.60 7.11
C MET A 147 15.87 2.91 6.11
N PRO A 148 15.57 1.61 6.24
CA PRO A 148 14.75 0.89 5.27
C PRO A 148 13.34 1.49 5.15
N ILE A 149 12.77 1.54 3.95
CA ILE A 149 11.37 1.91 3.76
C ILE A 149 10.49 0.67 3.62
N LEU A 150 9.24 0.77 4.08
CA LEU A 150 8.24 -0.28 3.90
C LEU A 150 7.43 -0.03 2.63
N THR A 151 6.93 1.20 2.50
CA THR A 151 6.08 1.64 1.39
C THR A 151 6.06 3.15 1.32
N ASP A 152 5.75 3.70 0.15
CA ASP A 152 5.51 5.12 -0.07
C ASP A 152 4.02 5.47 -0.26
N GLU A 153 3.16 4.48 -0.49
CA GLU A 153 1.76 4.71 -0.88
C GLU A 153 0.74 3.92 -0.04
N LYS A 154 0.92 2.61 0.13
CA LYS A 154 -0.09 1.72 0.73
C LYS A 154 0.47 0.93 1.90
N LEU A 155 0.20 1.43 3.10
CA LEU A 155 0.66 0.86 4.37
C LEU A 155 -0.40 -0.04 4.98
N PHE A 156 -0.14 -1.35 5.06
CA PHE A 156 -1.03 -2.30 5.75
C PHE A 156 -0.78 -2.28 7.25
N ILE A 157 -1.85 -2.22 8.05
CA ILE A 157 -1.79 -2.20 9.50
C ILE A 157 -2.33 -3.51 10.04
N PHE A 158 -1.52 -4.17 10.85
CA PHE A 158 -1.84 -5.39 11.56
C PHE A 158 -2.02 -5.05 13.04
N LYS A 159 -3.14 -5.49 13.62
CA LYS A 159 -3.40 -5.35 15.05
C LYS A 159 -3.10 -6.68 15.73
N GLU A 160 -1.99 -6.71 16.47
CA GLU A 160 -1.54 -7.84 17.28
C GLU A 160 -1.55 -7.40 18.76
N ALA A 161 -0.46 -7.61 19.52
CA ALA A 161 -0.29 -7.01 20.85
C ALA A 161 -0.14 -5.46 20.83
N GLY A 162 0.05 -4.90 19.63
CA GLY A 162 0.05 -3.48 19.32
C GLY A 162 -0.19 -3.34 17.82
N TYR A 163 0.33 -2.27 17.21
CA TYR A 163 0.25 -2.10 15.75
C TYR A 163 1.55 -2.50 15.07
N SER A 164 1.44 -3.18 13.94
CA SER A 164 2.55 -3.50 13.05
C SER A 164 2.23 -2.98 11.66
N ALA A 165 3.21 -2.34 11.04
CA ALA A 165 3.15 -1.85 9.68
C ALA A 165 3.69 -2.93 8.73
N GLY A 166 3.07 -3.07 7.57
CA GLY A 166 3.58 -3.94 6.51
C GLY A 166 3.33 -3.40 5.12
N SER A 167 4.12 -3.94 4.19
CA SER A 167 4.00 -3.72 2.76
C SER A 167 3.96 -5.06 2.03
N ILE A 168 3.14 -5.11 0.99
CA ILE A 168 3.02 -6.26 0.07
C ILE A 168 3.84 -6.07 -1.20
N SER A 169 4.55 -4.94 -1.32
CA SER A 169 5.30 -4.55 -2.52
C SER A 169 6.62 -3.89 -2.14
N ASP A 170 7.68 -4.29 -2.83
CA ASP A 170 9.00 -3.65 -2.80
C ASP A 170 9.19 -2.64 -3.93
N ILE A 171 8.13 -2.37 -4.69
CA ILE A 171 8.09 -1.37 -5.76
C ILE A 171 7.57 -0.06 -5.19
N ILE A 172 8.34 1.01 -5.42
CA ILE A 172 7.97 2.38 -5.08
C ILE A 172 7.74 3.21 -6.33
N LYS A 173 6.94 4.27 -6.22
CA LYS A 173 6.68 5.21 -7.31
C LYS A 173 7.42 6.52 -7.06
N VAL A 174 8.23 6.92 -8.03
CA VAL A 174 9.08 8.11 -7.93
C VAL A 174 8.86 8.99 -9.14
N ARG A 175 8.50 10.24 -8.89
CA ARG A 175 8.40 11.25 -9.95
C ARG A 175 9.78 11.60 -10.49
N TYR A 176 9.84 11.96 -11.78
CA TYR A 176 11.10 12.32 -12.44
C TYR A 176 11.93 13.40 -11.69
N ASP A 177 11.28 14.43 -11.14
CA ASP A 177 11.94 15.51 -10.39
C ASP A 177 12.58 15.05 -9.06
N VAL A 178 12.13 13.92 -8.53
CA VAL A 178 12.58 13.34 -7.26
C VAL A 178 13.74 12.36 -7.48
N ILE A 179 13.85 11.74 -8.66
CA ILE A 179 14.89 10.76 -8.99
C ILE A 179 16.29 11.36 -8.89
N SER A 180 16.49 12.53 -9.50
CA SER A 180 17.80 13.20 -9.48
C SER A 180 18.23 13.63 -8.07
N ARG A 181 17.28 13.80 -7.15
CA ARG A 181 17.53 14.18 -5.76
C ARG A 181 17.82 12.97 -4.88
N PHE A 182 16.99 11.93 -4.97
CA PHE A 182 17.05 10.80 -4.04
C PHE A 182 17.77 9.56 -4.59
N PHE A 183 17.82 9.41 -5.91
CA PHE A 183 18.26 8.21 -6.63
C PHE A 183 19.36 8.52 -7.65
N ALA A 184 20.12 9.60 -7.42
CA ALA A 184 21.12 10.15 -8.35
C ALA A 184 22.23 9.18 -8.77
N LYS A 185 22.45 8.08 -8.03
CA LYS A 185 23.40 7.03 -8.41
C LYS A 185 22.71 6.03 -9.36
N PRO A 186 23.07 6.02 -10.66
CA PRO A 186 22.52 5.07 -11.62
C PRO A 186 22.76 3.62 -11.15
N GLY A 187 21.74 2.77 -11.22
CA GLY A 187 21.85 1.35 -10.91
C GLY A 187 21.74 0.96 -9.42
N SER A 188 21.41 1.91 -8.53
CA SER A 188 21.18 1.60 -7.10
C SER A 188 19.89 0.81 -6.85
N CYS A 189 18.85 1.06 -7.66
CA CYS A 189 17.59 0.33 -7.67
C CYS A 189 17.23 -0.02 -9.13
N PRO A 190 16.92 -1.28 -9.46
CA PRO A 190 16.42 -1.63 -10.79
C PRO A 190 15.12 -0.88 -11.12
N GLU A 191 15.03 -0.39 -12.35
CA GLU A 191 13.79 0.18 -12.89
C GLU A 191 12.83 -0.96 -13.24
N TYR A 192 11.62 -0.89 -12.68
CA TYR A 192 10.54 -1.85 -12.91
C TYR A 192 9.69 -1.43 -14.09
N ASP A 193 9.35 -0.14 -14.20
CA ASP A 193 8.50 0.42 -15.24
C ASP A 193 8.61 1.95 -15.29
N VAL A 194 8.19 2.57 -16.40
CA VAL A 194 8.07 4.03 -16.54
C VAL A 194 6.75 4.36 -17.21
N ILE A 195 5.86 5.04 -16.48
CA ILE A 195 4.50 5.33 -16.93
C ILE A 195 4.23 6.81 -16.78
N ALA A 196 3.98 7.51 -17.89
CA ALA A 196 3.63 8.94 -17.90
C ALA A 196 4.62 9.85 -17.13
N GLY A 197 5.92 9.53 -17.15
CA GLY A 197 6.96 10.28 -16.45
C GLY A 197 7.14 9.92 -14.96
N GLU A 198 6.37 8.95 -14.47
CA GLU A 198 6.54 8.33 -13.16
C GLU A 198 7.37 7.06 -13.30
N HIS A 199 8.39 6.91 -12.46
CA HIS A 199 9.28 5.76 -12.46
C HIS A 199 8.91 4.82 -11.32
N TYR A 200 8.80 3.53 -11.63
CA TYR A 200 8.55 2.49 -10.67
C TYR A 200 9.88 1.79 -10.41
N LEU A 201 10.39 1.89 -9.18
CA LEU A 201 11.70 1.35 -8.82
C LEU A 201 11.53 0.15 -7.90
N LYS A 202 12.25 -0.93 -8.18
CA LYS A 202 12.26 -2.12 -7.33
C LYS A 202 13.37 -2.02 -6.29
N LEU A 203 13.01 -2.13 -5.02
CA LEU A 203 13.96 -2.03 -3.91
C LEU A 203 14.49 -3.39 -3.47
N GLY A 204 13.67 -4.45 -3.58
CA GLY A 204 14.05 -5.81 -3.21
C GLY A 204 15.07 -6.37 -4.17
N GLY A 205 16.23 -6.78 -3.62
CA GLY A 205 17.38 -7.29 -4.38
C GLY A 205 18.58 -6.33 -4.46
N SER A 206 18.45 -5.09 -3.96
CA SER A 206 19.61 -4.20 -3.77
C SER A 206 20.51 -4.72 -2.63
N LYS A 207 21.84 -4.57 -2.77
CA LYS A 207 22.83 -5.09 -1.79
C LYS A 207 22.75 -4.43 -0.40
N ALA A 208 22.11 -3.27 -0.31
CA ALA A 208 21.79 -2.61 0.96
C ALA A 208 20.30 -2.83 1.23
N SER A 209 19.93 -3.19 2.46
CA SER A 209 18.54 -3.49 2.86
C SER A 209 17.63 -2.25 2.85
N ALA A 210 17.48 -1.58 1.72
CA ALA A 210 16.71 -0.35 1.54
C ALA A 210 15.19 -0.57 1.72
N TRP A 211 14.76 -1.83 1.72
CA TRP A 211 13.37 -2.23 1.93
C TRP A 211 13.21 -3.24 3.05
N GLN A 212 12.13 -3.10 3.80
CA GLN A 212 11.67 -4.07 4.79
C GLN A 212 10.17 -4.28 4.60
N ASN A 213 9.69 -5.52 4.69
CA ASN A 213 8.27 -5.80 4.46
C ASN A 213 7.40 -5.58 5.71
N ARG A 214 7.99 -5.52 6.91
CA ARG A 214 7.26 -5.42 8.18
C ARG A 214 8.09 -4.72 9.27
N ALA A 215 7.44 -3.90 10.11
CA ALA A 215 8.04 -3.31 11.31
C ALA A 215 6.96 -2.99 12.35
N PRO A 216 7.25 -3.02 13.67
CA PRO A 216 6.32 -2.53 14.69
C PRO A 216 5.97 -1.06 14.43
N LEU A 217 4.70 -0.74 14.20
CA LEU A 217 4.29 0.65 13.98
C LEU A 217 4.22 1.36 15.33
N LYS A 218 5.06 2.38 15.52
CA LYS A 218 5.18 3.08 16.81
C LYS A 218 4.62 4.49 16.81
N VAL A 219 4.65 5.16 15.66
CA VAL A 219 4.20 6.55 15.56
C VAL A 219 3.59 6.83 14.21
N LEU A 220 2.53 7.65 14.23
CA LEU A 220 1.89 8.22 13.06
C LEU A 220 2.17 9.73 13.03
N CYS A 221 2.93 10.15 12.02
CA CYS A 221 3.38 11.52 11.82
C CYS A 221 2.54 12.20 10.74
N MET A 222 1.81 13.25 11.08
CA MET A 222 1.20 14.14 10.10
C MET A 222 2.23 15.15 9.60
N LEU A 223 2.47 15.18 8.30
CA LEU A 223 3.40 16.13 7.67
C LEU A 223 2.70 17.45 7.34
N GLU A 224 3.40 18.54 7.60
CA GLU A 224 3.03 19.89 7.15
C GLU A 224 4.27 20.62 6.64
N GLN A 225 4.30 21.00 5.37
CA GLN A 225 5.44 21.73 4.80
C GLN A 225 5.50 23.15 5.36
N THR A 226 6.70 23.57 5.73
CA THR A 226 6.94 24.93 6.25
C THR A 226 7.69 25.83 5.28
N GLY A 227 8.45 25.25 4.35
CA GLY A 227 9.42 25.98 3.53
C GLY A 227 10.65 26.47 4.31
N LEU A 228 10.72 26.19 5.62
CA LEU A 228 11.86 26.53 6.47
C LEU A 228 12.90 25.40 6.45
N PRO A 229 14.19 25.67 6.69
CA PRO A 229 15.21 24.62 6.72
C PRO A 229 14.96 23.57 7.80
N LYS A 230 14.63 24.01 9.02
CA LYS A 230 14.56 23.14 10.19
C LYS A 230 13.23 22.41 10.30
N THR A 231 13.32 21.15 10.73
CA THR A 231 12.20 20.30 11.08
C THR A 231 11.85 20.47 12.56
N GLU A 232 10.56 20.56 12.85
CA GLU A 232 10.05 20.51 14.22
C GLU A 232 9.08 19.33 14.37
N VAL A 233 9.23 18.59 15.47
CA VAL A 233 8.36 17.47 15.83
C VAL A 233 7.65 17.81 17.13
N ARG A 234 6.32 17.78 17.13
CA ARG A 234 5.49 18.08 18.30
C ARG A 234 4.32 17.13 18.43
N ALA A 235 3.78 16.99 19.64
CA ALA A 235 2.54 16.26 19.85
C ALA A 235 1.39 16.89 19.03
N ILE A 236 0.51 16.04 18.50
CA ILE A 236 -0.73 16.47 17.85
C ILE A 236 -1.92 15.76 18.49
N ASN A 237 -3.05 16.48 18.58
CA ASN A 237 -4.31 15.85 18.94
C ASN A 237 -4.67 14.79 17.88
N PRO A 238 -4.90 13.52 18.25
CA PRO A 238 -5.25 12.44 17.32
C PRO A 238 -6.42 12.79 16.37
N ILE A 239 -7.41 13.54 16.84
CA ILE A 239 -8.58 13.95 16.05
C ILE A 239 -8.17 14.80 14.83
N LYS A 240 -7.15 15.66 14.97
CA LYS A 240 -6.65 16.47 13.85
C LYS A 240 -5.99 15.60 12.77
N LEU A 241 -5.34 14.52 13.19
CA LEU A 241 -4.69 13.59 12.27
C LEU A 241 -5.74 12.80 11.47
N ALA A 242 -6.80 12.34 12.13
CA ALA A 242 -7.90 11.63 11.50
C ALA A 242 -8.53 12.44 10.34
N GLY A 243 -8.73 13.76 10.54
CA GLY A 243 -9.25 14.65 9.50
C GLY A 243 -8.39 14.72 8.22
N GLY A 244 -7.06 14.60 8.34
CA GLY A 244 -6.15 14.55 7.19
C GLY A 244 -6.02 13.16 6.55
N LEU A 245 -6.33 12.10 7.29
CA LEU A 245 -6.16 10.71 6.86
C LEU A 245 -7.35 10.20 6.04
N PHE A 246 -8.57 10.55 6.43
CA PHE A 246 -9.79 9.95 5.88
C PHE A 246 -10.09 10.23 4.40
N PRO A 247 -9.88 11.45 3.86
CA PRO A 247 -10.17 11.74 2.46
C PRO A 247 -9.44 10.83 1.46
N VAL A 248 -8.29 10.29 1.86
CA VAL A 248 -7.42 9.48 1.01
C VAL A 248 -7.35 8.00 1.40
N THR A 249 -7.91 7.62 2.57
CA THR A 249 -7.78 6.27 3.13
C THR A 249 -9.08 5.46 3.06
N ILE A 250 -10.25 6.10 3.09
CA ILE A 250 -11.56 5.40 3.15
C ILE A 250 -12.08 5.14 1.73
N THR A 251 -11.40 4.26 0.99
CA THR A 251 -11.73 3.90 -0.40
C THR A 251 -12.34 2.49 -0.54
N ALA A 252 -13.13 2.05 0.45
CA ALA A 252 -13.75 0.71 0.44
C ALA A 252 -15.03 0.66 -0.41
N VAL A 253 -15.18 -0.44 -1.17
CA VAL A 253 -16.30 -0.69 -2.11
C VAL A 253 -17.59 -1.07 -1.36
N SER A 254 -17.50 -1.93 -0.34
CA SER A 254 -18.66 -2.31 0.47
C SER A 254 -18.82 -1.37 1.68
N PRO A 255 -20.06 -0.92 2.01
CA PRO A 255 -20.33 -0.14 3.20
C PRO A 255 -19.83 -0.79 4.50
N GLN A 256 -19.93 -2.12 4.62
CA GLN A 256 -19.51 -2.85 5.83
C GLN A 256 -18.00 -2.75 6.07
N PHE A 257 -17.18 -2.92 5.02
CA PHE A 257 -15.73 -2.79 5.12
C PHE A 257 -15.30 -1.34 5.30
N ARG A 258 -16.11 -0.38 4.83
CA ARG A 258 -15.87 1.04 5.06
C ARG A 258 -16.03 1.40 6.53
N ALA A 259 -17.10 0.93 7.17
CA ALA A 259 -17.34 1.13 8.61
C ALA A 259 -16.25 0.45 9.45
N ALA A 260 -15.98 -0.84 9.20
CA ALA A 260 -14.95 -1.57 9.94
C ALA A 260 -13.56 -0.92 9.80
N LYS A 261 -13.21 -0.44 8.59
CA LYS A 261 -11.96 0.29 8.37
C LYS A 261 -11.92 1.62 9.12
N PHE A 262 -13.03 2.35 9.15
CA PHE A 262 -13.12 3.59 9.90
C PHE A 262 -12.93 3.36 11.40
N ASP A 263 -13.66 2.40 11.97
CA ASP A 263 -13.58 2.04 13.39
C ASP A 263 -12.17 1.62 13.77
N PHE A 264 -11.54 0.76 12.95
CA PHE A 264 -10.17 0.33 13.14
C PHE A 264 -9.18 1.49 13.13
N ILE A 265 -9.29 2.41 12.17
CA ILE A 265 -8.38 3.54 12.07
C ILE A 265 -8.57 4.51 13.23
N MET A 266 -9.82 4.77 13.64
CA MET A 266 -10.10 5.61 14.80
C MET A 266 -9.51 5.01 16.07
N GLU A 267 -9.74 3.72 16.32
CA GLU A 267 -9.15 3.00 17.44
C GLU A 267 -7.62 3.09 17.41
N MET A 268 -7.00 2.87 16.26
CA MET A 268 -5.55 2.97 16.11
C MET A 268 -5.04 4.38 16.43
N VAL A 269 -5.67 5.41 15.86
CA VAL A 269 -5.28 6.81 16.07
C VAL A 269 -5.41 7.22 17.54
N GLU A 270 -6.38 6.68 18.28
CA GLU A 270 -6.53 6.91 19.73
C GLU A 270 -5.47 6.20 20.58
N ASN A 271 -4.91 5.08 20.10
CA ASN A 271 -4.01 4.22 20.88
C ASN A 271 -2.54 4.27 20.43
N ILE A 272 -2.23 4.96 19.33
CA ILE A 272 -0.87 5.11 18.82
C ILE A 272 -0.31 6.51 19.05
N GLU A 273 1.00 6.62 19.22
CA GLU A 273 1.67 7.91 19.30
C GLU A 273 1.43 8.71 18.02
N CYS A 274 0.94 9.95 18.17
CA CYS A 274 0.65 10.84 17.07
C CYS A 274 1.51 12.10 17.16
N ARG A 275 2.23 12.41 16.08
CA ARG A 275 3.10 13.60 15.97
C ARG A 275 2.73 14.47 14.79
N LEU A 276 2.89 15.78 14.95
CA LEU A 276 2.95 16.73 13.84
C LEU A 276 4.41 16.99 13.53
N VAL A 277 4.80 16.75 12.28
CA VAL A 277 6.12 17.06 11.75
C VAL A 277 5.97 18.27 10.84
N LYS A 278 6.47 19.41 11.32
CA LYS A 278 6.71 20.59 10.51
C LYS A 278 7.91 20.29 9.61
N PHE A 279 7.63 19.86 8.38
CA PHE A 279 8.63 19.27 7.50
C PHE A 279 9.53 20.35 6.92
N GLY A 280 10.80 20.34 7.35
CA GLY A 280 11.82 21.27 6.90
C GLY A 280 12.39 20.91 5.52
N THR A 281 13.10 21.85 4.91
CA THR A 281 13.74 21.66 3.59
C THR A 281 15.11 21.00 3.68
N ASP A 282 15.75 21.04 4.86
CA ASP A 282 16.99 20.32 5.16
C ASP A 282 16.66 18.86 5.52
N MET A 283 17.05 17.94 4.65
CA MET A 283 16.77 16.51 4.80
C MET A 283 17.65 15.84 5.87
N ASP A 284 18.80 16.43 6.19
CA ASP A 284 19.72 15.91 7.20
C ASP A 284 19.19 16.24 8.59
N ASP A 285 18.74 17.48 8.79
CA ASP A 285 18.03 17.90 10.00
C ASP A 285 16.72 17.12 10.19
N PHE A 286 15.95 16.92 9.12
CA PHE A 286 14.75 16.08 9.16
C PHE A 286 15.07 14.66 9.62
N ALA A 287 16.06 14.00 9.01
CA ALA A 287 16.42 12.64 9.38
C ALA A 287 16.84 12.53 10.85
N ALA A 288 17.71 13.44 11.32
CA ALA A 288 18.14 13.49 12.71
C ALA A 288 16.96 13.65 13.68
N LYS A 289 16.00 14.52 13.36
CA LYS A 289 14.80 14.73 14.20
C LYS A 289 13.89 13.50 14.27
N ILE A 290 13.82 12.72 13.19
CA ILE A 290 13.06 11.47 13.17
C ILE A 290 13.79 10.35 13.93
N GLU A 291 15.12 10.31 13.87
CA GLU A 291 15.93 9.40 14.69
C GLU A 291 15.78 9.72 16.18
N GLU A 292 15.90 11.00 16.58
CA GLU A 292 15.62 11.45 17.95
C GLU A 292 14.22 11.04 18.41
N LEU A 293 13.19 11.23 17.56
CA LEU A 293 11.83 10.77 17.86
C LEU A 293 11.79 9.25 18.09
N ALA A 294 12.44 8.48 17.21
CA ALA A 294 12.48 7.03 17.31
C ALA A 294 13.11 6.55 18.62
N GLU A 295 14.10 7.25 19.17
CA GLU A 295 14.73 6.91 20.44
C GLU A 295 13.80 7.14 21.65
N THR A 296 12.86 8.08 21.55
CA THR A 296 11.97 8.47 22.67
C THR A 296 10.69 7.64 22.81
N ILE A 297 10.37 6.80 21.82
CA ILE A 297 9.09 6.04 21.73
C ILE A 297 9.26 4.52 21.84
#